data_AF-A0A3N5R7H2-F1
#
_entry.id   AF-A0A3N5R7H2-F1
#
_cell.length_a   1.000
_cell.length_b   1.000
_cell.length_c   1.000
_cell.angle_alpha   90.00
_cell.angle_beta   90.00
_cell.angle_gamma   90.00
#
_symmetry.space_group_name_H-M   'P 1'
#
loop_
_entity.id
_entity.type
_entity.pdbx_description
1 polymer ?
#
loop_
_entity_poly.entity_id
_entity_poly.type
_entity_poly.pdbx_seq_one_letter_code
_entity_poly.pdbx_strand_id
1 'polypeptide(L)' 'MHANNRMWLRDIKNEHPQWFEDARVLEIGAAGADPFIRELFDTEEYVGIDIVPGPNVDVVADAKSF' A
#
# COMPACT_ATOMS: atom_id res chain seq x y z
N MET A 1 -0.53 -7.62 -6.94
CA MET A 1 -1.84 -7.03 -6.58
C MET A 1 -2.88 -7.29 -7.66
N HIS A 2 -4.09 -7.69 -7.28
CA HIS A 2 -5.21 -7.89 -8.21
C HIS A 2 -6.00 -6.59 -8.45
N ALA A 3 -6.57 -6.44 -9.65
CA ALA A 3 -7.33 -5.25 -10.04
C ALA A 3 -8.50 -4.95 -9.11
N ASN A 4 -9.17 -5.98 -8.59
CA ASN A 4 -10.32 -5.82 -7.69
C ASN A 4 -9.96 -5.11 -6.38
N ASN A 5 -8.77 -5.35 -5.82
CA ASN A 5 -8.33 -4.68 -4.59
C ASN A 5 -8.19 -3.17 -4.80
N ARG A 6 -7.68 -2.76 -5.97
CA ARG A 6 -7.56 -1.35 -6.33
C ARG A 6 -8.90 -0.68 -6.54
N MET A 7 -9.82 -1.36 -7.23
CA MET A 7 -11.17 -0.83 -7.46
C MET A 7 -11.89 -0.62 -6.14
N TRP A 8 -11.87 -1.63 -5.27
CA TRP A 8 -12.46 -1.53 -3.95
C TRP A 8 -11.84 -0.39 -3.11
N LEU A 9 -10.51 -0.26 -3.06
CA LEU A 9 -9.88 0.84 -2.33
C LEU A 9 -10.21 2.22 -2.91
N ARG A 10 -10.38 2.34 -4.22
CA ARG A 10 -10.86 3.59 -4.85
C ARG A 10 -12.29 3.92 -4.44
N ASP A 11 -13.17 2.92 -4.40
CA ASP A 11 -14.55 3.12 -3.95
C ASP A 11 -14.57 3.57 -2.48
N ILE A 12 -13.78 2.92 -1.62
CA ILE A 12 -13.63 3.31 -0.21
C ILE A 12 -13.04 4.72 -0.06
N LYS A 13 -12.07 5.12 -0.89
CA LYS A 13 -11.53 6.50 -0.90
C LYS A 13 -12.60 7.52 -1.28
N ASN A 14 -13.46 7.20 -2.23
CA ASN A 14 -14.55 8.09 -2.63
C ASN A 14 -15.59 8.24 -1.51
N GLU A 15 -15.87 7.17 -0.76
CA GLU A 15 -16.81 7.18 0.36
C GLU A 15 -16.23 7.81 1.63
N HIS A 16 -14.93 7.65 1.87
CA HIS A 16 -14.23 8.06 3.08
C HIS A 16 -12.87 8.71 2.76
N PRO A 17 -12.85 9.88 2.08
CA PRO A 17 -11.62 10.52 1.63
C PRO A 17 -10.66 10.85 2.78
N GLN A 18 -11.19 11.17 3.95
CA GLN A 18 -10.41 11.50 5.15
C GLN A 18 -9.58 10.32 5.70
N TRP A 19 -9.78 9.09 5.21
CA TRP A 19 -8.93 7.94 5.56
C TRP A 19 -7.70 7.81 4.66
N PHE A 20 -7.66 8.57 3.57
CA PHE A 20 -6.60 8.54 2.57
C PHE A 20 -5.75 9.82 2.57
N GLU A 21 -6.05 10.77 3.45
CA GLU A 21 -5.34 12.04 3.62
C GLU A 21 -4.77 12.11 5.04
N ASP A 22 -3.52 12.56 5.21
CA ASP A 22 -2.83 12.73 6.50
C ASP A 22 -2.89 11.46 7.41
N ALA A 23 -2.89 10.29 6.77
CA ALA A 23 -3.01 9.00 7.44
C ALA A 23 -1.64 8.35 7.63
N ARG A 24 -1.49 7.56 8.70
CA ARG A 24 -0.33 6.68 8.88
C ARG A 24 -0.63 5.31 8.31
N VAL A 25 0.05 4.94 7.23
CA VAL A 25 -0.28 3.77 6.42
C VAL A 25 0.80 2.72 6.50
N LEU A 26 0.38 1.47 6.72
CA LEU A 26 1.20 0.27 6.61
C LEU A 26 0.60 -0.63 5.53
N GLU A 27 1.33 -0.80 4.42
CA GLU A 27 0.96 -1.72 3.34
C GLU A 27 1.75 -3.03 3.48
N ILE A 28 1.04 -4.16 3.57
CA ILE A 28 1.64 -5.50 3.58
C ILE A 28 1.36 -6.17 2.24
N GLY A 29 2.41 -6.58 1.54
CA GLY A 29 2.32 -7.06 0.15
C GLY A 29 2.57 -5.96 -0.89
N ALA A 30 3.49 -5.02 -0.58
CA ALA A 30 3.73 -3.80 -1.34
C ALA A 30 4.56 -3.98 -2.63
N ALA A 31 5.12 -5.16 -2.91
CA ALA A 31 5.92 -5.43 -4.12
C ALA A 31 5.07 -5.56 -5.40
N GLY A 32 3.84 -5.05 -5.40
CA GLY A 32 2.89 -5.15 -6.51
C GLY A 32 3.38 -4.54 -7.82
N ALA A 33 2.44 -4.31 -8.74
CA ALA A 33 2.72 -3.72 -10.04
C ALA A 33 1.90 -2.44 -10.23
N ASP A 34 2.46 -1.51 -10.99
CA ASP A 34 1.84 -0.26 -11.43
C ASP A 34 0.45 -0.51 -12.05
N PRO A 35 -0.61 0.23 -11.64
CA PRO A 35 -0.60 1.28 -10.62
C PRO A 35 -0.59 0.73 -9.21
N PHE A 36 0.14 1.40 -8.33
CA PHE A 36 0.36 1.00 -6.94
C PHE A 36 -0.74 1.52 -6.00
N ILE A 37 -0.93 0.87 -4.83
CA ILE A 37 -1.88 1.36 -3.82
C ILE A 37 -1.39 2.66 -3.18
N ARG A 38 -0.09 2.81 -3.00
CA ARG A 38 0.53 4.01 -2.41
C ARG A 38 0.01 5.31 -3.05
N GLU A 39 -0.21 5.32 -4.37
CA GLU A 39 -0.74 6.47 -5.11
C GLU A 39 -2.17 6.89 -4.71
N LEU A 40 -2.91 6.02 -4.00
CA LEU A 40 -4.23 6.36 -3.49
C LEU A 40 -4.16 7.19 -2.21
N PHE A 41 -3.01 7.26 -1.53
CA PHE A 41 -2.87 7.95 -0.25
C PHE A 41 -2.08 9.25 -0.44
N ASP A 42 -2.57 10.33 0.17
CA ASP A 42 -1.89 11.62 0.26
C ASP A 42 -1.36 11.80 1.68
N THR A 43 -0.16 11.26 1.93
CA THR A 43 0.49 11.28 3.24
C THR A 43 2.00 11.07 3.11
N GLU A 44 2.76 11.66 4.03
CA GLU A 44 4.20 11.41 4.17
C GLU A 44 4.49 10.13 5.00
N GLU A 45 3.50 9.64 5.76
CA GLU A 45 3.66 8.49 6.66
C GLU A 45 3.16 7.19 6.03
N TYR A 46 3.85 6.71 4.99
CA TYR A 46 3.53 5.45 4.32
C TYR A 46 4.71 4.48 4.32
N VAL A 47 4.51 3.30 4.91
CA VAL A 47 5.50 2.21 4.89
C VAL A 47 4.95 0.99 4.15
N GLY A 48 5.66 0.58 3.11
CA GLY A 48 5.39 -0.65 2.36
C GLY A 48 6.32 -1.78 2.78
N ILE A 49 5.74 -2.95 3.03
CA ILE A 49 6.44 -4.17 3.43
C ILE A 49 6.14 -5.30 2.46
N ASP A 50 7.17 -6.05 2.07
CA ASP A 50 7.02 -7.28 1.30
C ASP A 50 8.17 -8.26 1.59
N ILE A 51 8.01 -9.52 1.18
CA ILE A 51 9.05 -10.55 1.27
C ILE A 51 10.08 -10.44 0.12
N VAL A 52 9.74 -9.72 -0.94
CA VAL A 52 10.62 -9.43 -2.08
C VAL A 52 10.81 -7.93 -2.26
N PRO A 53 11.96 -7.46 -2.77
CA PRO A 53 12.16 -6.05 -3.06
C PRO A 53 11.23 -5.56 -4.18
N GLY A 54 10.86 -4.28 -4.16
CA GLY A 54 10.04 -3.65 -5.19
C GLY A 54 10.00 -2.13 -5.04
N PRO A 55 9.43 -1.40 -6.03
CA PRO A 55 9.48 0.07 -6.08
C PRO A 55 8.86 0.79 -4.88
N ASN A 56 7.87 0.19 -4.22
CA ASN A 56 7.17 0.74 -3.06
C ASN A 56 7.42 -0.04 -1.77
N VAL A 57 8.43 -0.90 -1.74
CA VAL A 57 8.82 -1.69 -0.57
C VAL A 57 9.93 -0.94 0.17
N ASP A 58 9.60 -0.40 1.34
CA ASP A 58 10.57 0.26 2.22
C ASP A 58 11.28 -0.76 3.11
N VAL A 59 10.57 -1.83 3.49
CA VAL A 59 11.11 -2.90 4.35
C VAL A 59 10.90 -4.24 3.67
N VAL A 60 12.01 -4.93 3.37
CA VAL A 60 11.99 -6.34 2.97
C VAL A 60 12.00 -7.20 4.24
N ALA A 61 10.89 -7.88 4.52
CA ALA A 61 10.73 -8.68 5.73
C ALA A 61 10.77 -10.18 5.40
N ASP A 62 11.84 -10.86 5.83
CA ASP A 62 11.94 -12.32 5.68
C ASP A 62 11.12 -13.03 6.78
N ALA A 63 10.00 -13.62 6.39
CA ALA A 63 9.13 -14.38 7.29
C ALA A 63 9.79 -15.65 7.86
N LYS A 64 10.94 -16.09 7.33
CA LYS A 64 11.61 -17.35 7.71
C LYS A 64 12.74 -17.18 8.72
N SER A 65 13.15 -15.96 9.02
CA SER A 65 14.37 -15.68 9.79
C SER A 65 14.12 -15.28 11.26
N PHE A 66 13.04 -15.78 11.89
CA PHE A 66 12.71 -15.53 13.30
C PHE A 66 13.13 -16.69 14.22
#